data_AF-A0A3A4QYW8-F1
#
_entry.id   AF-A0A3A4QYW8-F1
#
_cell.length_a   1.000
_cell.length_b   1.000
_cell.length_c   1.000
_cell.angle_alpha   90.00
_cell.angle_beta   90.00
_cell.angle_gamma   90.00
#
_symmetry.space_group_name_H-M   'P 1'
#
loop_
_entity.id
_entity.type
_entity.pdbx_description
1 polymer ?
#
loop_
_entity_poly.entity_id
_entity_poly.type
_entity_poly.pdbx_seq_one_letter_code
_entity_poly.pdbx_strand_id
1 'polypeptide(L)'
;KPLFALVIAGLVAFGITVSNFGQTVIAHLLVKRDIKQWIKYGLIVAMLVIPLNLLNNFIYPNSQPYIFDLSTYSGEGHNSFPPTVQRGEYLARVMFLHSIVAPEPLILEEEIPFLKVWMFRASIKKDPMRIAQYETWFDTSVAFAWLAFILLGGVLFLKNLKKQDNRFLFTFILLLLFEFALHMQYGKDVFLYSANWTYAFILFLALAWRELANKKWFQISLLVFIALLLANNSRLIFTMLSTSALHIN
;
A
#
# COMPACT_ATOMS: atom_id res chain seq x y z
N LYS A 1 0.08 10.37 24.16
CA LYS A 1 1.41 10.88 23.75
C LYS A 1 1.39 12.42 23.82
N PRO A 2 2.50 13.06 24.21
CA PRO A 2 2.61 14.52 24.20
C PRO A 2 2.43 15.07 22.77
N LEU A 3 1.79 16.23 22.63
CA LEU A 3 1.44 16.84 21.34
C LEU A 3 2.68 17.02 20.43
N PHE A 4 3.81 17.40 21.03
CA PHE A 4 5.08 17.61 20.32
C PHE A 4 5.57 16.36 19.56
N ALA A 5 5.50 15.18 20.19
CA ALA A 5 5.90 13.93 19.53
C ALA A 5 4.98 13.57 18.35
N LEU A 6 3.69 13.95 18.42
CA LEU A 6 2.76 13.78 17.30
C LEU A 6 3.09 14.73 16.16
N VAL A 7 3.41 15.99 16.48
CA VAL A 7 3.83 17.00 15.48
C VAL A 7 5.09 16.54 14.74
N ILE A 8 6.14 16.10 15.45
CA ILE A 8 7.36 15.57 14.80
C ILE A 8 7.03 14.39 13.88
N ALA A 9 6.29 13.40 14.40
CA ALA A 9 5.91 12.24 13.60
C ALA A 9 5.09 12.65 12.37
N GLY A 10 4.22 13.66 12.51
CA GLY A 10 3.44 14.24 11.43
C GLY A 10 4.27 14.93 10.36
N LEU A 11 5.27 15.72 10.75
CA LEU A 11 6.16 16.40 9.81
C LEU A 11 7.04 15.43 9.05
N VAL A 12 7.59 14.42 9.75
CA VAL A 12 8.34 13.34 9.12
C VAL A 12 7.44 12.55 8.15
N ALA A 13 6.23 12.20 8.57
CA ALA A 13 5.27 11.49 7.74
C ALA A 13 4.85 12.30 6.50
N PHE A 14 4.55 13.59 6.67
CA PHE A 14 4.18 14.50 5.58
C PHE A 14 5.34 14.72 4.60
N GLY A 15 6.57 14.83 5.11
CA GLY A 15 7.79 14.92 4.30
C GLY A 15 8.07 13.65 3.48
N ILE A 16 7.47 12.51 3.84
CA ILE A 16 7.53 11.27 3.05
C ILE A 16 6.40 11.28 2.01
N THR A 17 5.13 11.45 2.42
CA THR A 17 3.98 11.54 1.51
C THR A 17 2.77 12.22 2.18
N VAL A 18 1.93 12.90 1.38
CA VAL A 18 0.63 13.45 1.81
C VAL A 18 -0.32 12.36 2.30
N SER A 19 -0.23 11.15 1.73
CA SER A 19 -1.04 10.00 2.14
C SER A 19 -0.76 9.60 3.60
N ASN A 20 0.50 9.57 4.04
CA ASN A 20 0.87 9.26 5.43
C ASN A 20 0.25 10.23 6.46
N PHE A 21 0.09 11.50 6.08
CA PHE A 21 -0.64 12.48 6.90
C PHE A 21 -2.13 12.15 6.96
N GLY A 22 -2.76 11.83 5.82
CA GLY A 22 -4.15 11.37 5.76
C GLY A 22 -4.40 10.14 6.66
N GLN A 23 -3.49 9.16 6.63
CA GLN A 23 -3.55 7.99 7.49
C GLN A 23 -3.51 8.35 8.98
N THR A 24 -2.65 9.30 9.35
CA THR A 24 -2.55 9.80 10.73
C THR A 24 -3.83 10.50 11.18
N VAL A 25 -4.48 11.24 10.29
CA VAL A 25 -5.79 11.88 10.54
C VAL A 25 -6.87 10.82 10.80
N ILE A 26 -6.96 9.80 9.95
CA ILE A 26 -7.94 8.69 10.10
C ILE A 26 -7.77 8.01 11.46
N ALA A 27 -6.54 7.70 11.86
CA ALA A 27 -6.25 7.10 13.16
C ALA A 27 -6.67 8.00 14.34
N HIS A 28 -6.45 9.32 14.24
CA HIS A 28 -6.89 10.26 15.28
C HIS A 28 -8.40 10.34 15.41
N LEU A 29 -9.12 10.33 14.28
CA LEU A 29 -10.58 10.41 14.25
C LEU A 29 -11.24 9.20 14.93
N LEU A 30 -10.80 7.98 14.60
CA LEU A 30 -11.49 6.77 15.07
C LEU A 30 -10.97 6.25 16.41
N VAL A 31 -9.67 6.32 16.67
CA VAL A 31 -9.06 5.75 17.88
C VAL A 31 -9.09 6.77 19.02
N LYS A 32 -8.59 7.98 18.76
CA LYS A 32 -8.33 8.98 19.82
C LYS A 32 -9.53 9.87 20.11
N ARG A 33 -10.31 10.24 19.08
CA ARG A 33 -11.55 11.03 19.17
C ARG A 33 -11.41 12.39 19.89
N ASP A 34 -10.20 12.94 19.96
CA ASP A 34 -9.95 14.28 20.52
C ASP A 34 -9.84 15.31 19.38
N ILE A 35 -11.00 15.89 19.05
CA ILE A 35 -11.14 16.87 17.96
C ILE A 35 -10.30 18.12 18.21
N LYS A 36 -10.19 18.57 19.47
CA LYS A 36 -9.41 19.77 19.81
C LYS A 36 -7.92 19.53 19.58
N GLN A 37 -7.42 18.36 19.95
CA GLN A 37 -6.03 18.00 19.71
C GLN A 37 -5.75 17.79 18.21
N TRP A 38 -6.72 17.28 17.45
CA TRP A 38 -6.64 17.15 16.00
C TRP A 38 -6.51 18.49 15.29
N ILE A 39 -7.39 19.47 15.60
CA ILE A 39 -7.32 20.81 15.00
C ILE A 39 -5.95 21.43 15.26
N LYS A 40 -5.47 21.36 16.52
CA LYS A 40 -4.14 21.87 16.89
C LYS A 40 -3.03 21.18 16.09
N TYR A 41 -3.05 19.85 16.01
CA TYR A 41 -2.06 19.10 15.27
C TYR A 41 -2.06 19.44 13.77
N GLY A 42 -3.25 19.46 13.13
CA GLY A 42 -3.38 19.77 11.71
C GLY A 42 -2.91 21.18 11.37
N LEU A 43 -3.28 22.18 12.18
CA LEU A 43 -2.82 23.56 12.01
C LEU A 43 -1.30 23.69 12.17
N ILE A 44 -0.72 23.03 13.17
CA ILE A 44 0.73 23.07 13.40
C ILE A 44 1.48 22.42 12.23
N VAL A 45 1.05 21.25 11.77
CA VAL A 45 1.68 20.58 10.62
C VAL A 45 1.54 21.44 9.36
N ALA A 46 0.34 21.93 9.05
CA ALA A 46 0.11 22.78 7.88
C ALA A 46 0.96 24.06 7.91
N MET A 47 1.06 24.72 9.07
CA MET A 47 1.90 25.92 9.21
C MET A 47 3.40 25.61 9.07
N LEU A 48 3.88 24.47 9.55
CA LEU A 48 5.30 24.10 9.50
C LEU A 48 5.71 23.51 8.14
N VAL A 49 4.77 22.97 7.36
CA VAL A 49 5.03 22.50 6.00
C VAL A 49 5.43 23.66 5.07
N ILE A 50 4.85 24.85 5.25
CA ILE A 50 5.16 26.05 4.44
C ILE A 50 6.65 26.43 4.53
N PRO A 51 7.25 26.71 5.70
CA PRO A 51 8.66 27.06 5.79
C PRO A 51 9.57 25.89 5.41
N LEU A 52 9.18 24.64 5.64
CA LEU A 52 9.95 23.48 5.19
C LEU A 52 9.97 23.37 3.67
N ASN A 53 8.85 23.63 2.99
CA ASN A 53 8.78 23.64 1.54
C ASN A 53 9.61 24.79 0.94
N LEU A 54 9.56 25.98 1.55
CA LEU A 54 10.40 27.11 1.16
C LEU A 54 11.89 26.78 1.32
N LEU A 55 12.28 26.16 2.44
CA LEU A 55 13.66 25.74 2.68
C LEU A 55 14.10 24.66 1.69
N ASN A 56 13.24 23.68 1.38
CA ASN A 56 13.53 22.65 0.40
C ASN A 56 13.79 23.25 -0.99
N ASN A 57 12.95 24.20 -1.42
CA ASN A 57 13.14 24.92 -2.69
C ASN A 57 14.38 25.82 -2.66
N PHE A 58 14.75 26.38 -1.51
CA PHE A 58 15.99 27.14 -1.37
C PHE A 58 17.24 26.25 -1.52
N ILE A 59 17.25 25.06 -0.91
CA ILE A 59 18.37 24.10 -0.99
C ILE A 59 18.41 23.44 -2.36
N TYR A 60 17.24 23.13 -2.91
CA TYR A 60 17.07 22.43 -4.19
C TYR A 60 16.18 23.24 -5.14
N PRO A 61 16.70 24.31 -5.75
CA PRO A 61 15.93 25.24 -6.58
C PRO A 61 15.35 24.62 -7.85
N ASN A 62 15.83 23.43 -8.24
CA ASN A 62 15.33 22.68 -9.40
C ASN A 62 14.38 21.54 -9.01
N SER A 63 14.12 21.32 -7.71
CA SER A 63 13.35 20.18 -7.20
C SER A 63 11.87 20.53 -7.04
N GLN A 64 11.12 20.43 -8.14
CA GLN A 64 9.66 20.59 -8.19
C GLN A 64 9.14 21.96 -7.67
N PRO A 65 7.96 22.40 -8.11
CA PRO A 65 7.41 23.71 -7.75
C PRO A 65 6.92 23.75 -6.31
N TYR A 66 6.73 24.97 -5.79
CA TYR A 66 6.16 25.19 -4.47
C TYR A 66 4.81 24.47 -4.33
N ILE A 67 4.52 23.88 -3.17
CA ILE A 67 3.25 23.14 -2.93
C ILE A 67 1.98 23.99 -3.13
N PHE A 68 2.12 25.31 -3.17
CA PHE A 68 1.02 26.27 -3.38
C PHE A 68 0.96 26.78 -4.83
N ASP A 69 1.86 26.33 -5.71
CA ASP A 69 1.80 26.63 -7.14
C ASP A 69 0.83 25.66 -7.84
N LEU A 70 -0.45 26.02 -7.83
CA LEU A 70 -1.53 25.25 -8.44
C LEU A 70 -1.35 25.03 -9.96
N SER A 71 -0.54 25.84 -10.64
CA SER A 71 -0.34 25.75 -12.09
C SER A 71 0.44 24.50 -12.52
N THR A 72 1.18 23.90 -11.59
CA THR A 72 2.06 22.76 -11.87
C THR A 72 1.40 21.41 -11.65
N TYR A 73 0.25 21.39 -10.97
CA TYR A 73 -0.62 20.21 -10.90
C TYR A 73 -1.14 19.78 -12.27
N SER A 74 -1.18 20.67 -13.28
CA SER A 74 -1.51 20.26 -14.65
C SER A 74 -0.46 19.32 -15.27
N GLY A 75 0.80 19.39 -14.81
CA GLY A 75 1.87 18.46 -15.19
C GLY A 75 1.79 17.09 -14.51
N GLU A 76 1.15 17.01 -13.33
CA GLU A 76 0.88 15.74 -12.63
C GLU A 76 -0.18 14.88 -13.33
N GLY A 77 -0.88 15.42 -14.35
CA GLY A 77 -1.84 14.68 -15.16
C GLY A 77 -1.26 13.39 -15.76
N HIS A 78 0.06 13.33 -16.00
CA HIS A 78 0.74 12.12 -16.49
C HIS A 78 0.77 10.95 -15.49
N ASN A 79 0.63 11.23 -14.19
CA ASN A 79 0.55 10.23 -13.12
C ASN A 79 -0.89 10.04 -12.61
N SER A 80 -1.84 10.74 -13.22
CA SER A 80 -3.26 10.64 -12.94
C SER A 80 -3.93 9.73 -13.97
N PHE A 81 -4.72 8.77 -13.50
CA PHE A 81 -5.41 7.78 -14.32
C PHE A 81 -6.91 7.86 -14.08
N PRO A 82 -7.74 7.59 -15.10
CA PRO A 82 -9.17 7.56 -14.91
C PRO A 82 -9.56 6.40 -13.97
N PRO A 83 -10.48 6.63 -13.00
CA PRO A 83 -10.94 5.60 -12.08
C PRO A 83 -11.89 4.64 -12.81
N THR A 84 -11.32 3.61 -13.45
CA THR A 84 -12.07 2.58 -14.18
C THR A 84 -12.25 1.32 -13.34
N VAL A 85 -13.26 0.50 -13.67
CA VAL A 85 -13.47 -0.81 -13.02
C VAL A 85 -12.22 -1.69 -13.13
N GLN A 86 -11.60 -1.70 -14.32
CA GLN A 86 -10.39 -2.48 -14.58
C GLN A 86 -9.23 -2.09 -13.65
N ARG A 87 -9.06 -0.78 -13.40
CA ARG A 87 -8.05 -0.28 -12.44
C ARG A 87 -8.40 -0.66 -11.01
N GLY A 88 -9.68 -0.64 -10.65
CA GLY A 88 -10.15 -1.10 -9.34
C GLY A 88 -9.88 -2.59 -9.09
N GLU A 89 -10.12 -3.44 -10.08
CA GLU A 89 -9.80 -4.87 -10.01
C GLU A 89 -8.31 -5.11 -9.84
N TYR A 90 -7.49 -4.40 -10.61
CA TYR A 90 -6.03 -4.46 -10.48
C TYR A 90 -5.58 -4.02 -9.08
N LEU A 91 -6.08 -2.87 -8.60
CA LEU A 91 -5.73 -2.34 -7.29
C LEU A 91 -6.16 -3.28 -6.16
N ALA A 92 -7.36 -3.85 -6.23
CA ALA A 92 -7.85 -4.84 -5.27
C ALA A 92 -6.94 -6.08 -5.27
N ARG A 93 -6.56 -6.58 -6.45
CA ARG A 93 -5.65 -7.72 -6.57
C ARG A 93 -4.28 -7.40 -5.97
N VAL A 94 -3.75 -6.20 -6.20
CA VAL A 94 -2.48 -5.79 -5.60
C VAL A 94 -2.59 -5.70 -4.10
N MET A 95 -3.58 -4.96 -3.58
CA MET A 95 -3.73 -4.71 -2.15
C MET A 95 -3.95 -5.99 -1.34
N PHE A 96 -4.80 -6.89 -1.83
CA PHE A 96 -5.20 -8.07 -1.06
C PHE A 96 -4.38 -9.32 -1.37
N LEU A 97 -3.78 -9.44 -2.58
CA LEU A 97 -3.00 -10.61 -2.99
C LEU A 97 -1.53 -10.28 -3.22
N HIS A 98 -1.21 -9.48 -4.24
CA HIS A 98 0.18 -9.34 -4.72
C HIS A 98 1.10 -8.67 -3.69
N SER A 99 0.55 -7.87 -2.77
CA SER A 99 1.31 -7.26 -1.68
C SER A 99 1.85 -8.28 -0.66
N ILE A 100 1.31 -9.51 -0.67
CA ILE A 100 1.69 -10.60 0.26
C ILE A 100 2.27 -11.78 -0.50
N VAL A 101 1.55 -12.28 -1.51
CA VAL A 101 1.94 -13.44 -2.32
C VAL A 101 2.42 -12.94 -3.67
N ALA A 102 3.71 -13.04 -3.94
CA ALA A 102 4.28 -12.64 -5.22
C ALA A 102 3.68 -13.46 -6.38
N PRO A 103 3.08 -12.81 -7.40
CA PRO A 103 2.71 -13.47 -8.66
C PRO A 103 3.94 -13.65 -9.56
N GLU A 104 3.77 -14.35 -10.68
CA GLU A 104 4.78 -14.36 -11.73
C GLU A 104 4.84 -12.99 -12.42
N PRO A 105 6.00 -12.32 -12.45
CA PRO A 105 6.10 -10.99 -13.00
C PRO A 105 6.00 -11.03 -14.54
N LEU A 106 5.48 -9.95 -15.11
CA LEU A 106 5.54 -9.72 -16.54
C LEU A 106 6.97 -9.35 -16.94
N ILE A 107 7.56 -10.12 -17.84
CA ILE A 107 8.81 -9.78 -18.49
C ILE A 107 8.46 -9.10 -19.81
N LEU A 108 8.80 -7.81 -19.93
CA LEU A 108 8.45 -6.98 -21.07
C LEU A 108 9.72 -6.55 -21.82
N GLU A 109 9.75 -6.83 -23.11
CA GLU A 109 10.67 -6.23 -24.07
C GLU A 109 10.07 -4.91 -24.54
N GLU A 110 10.67 -3.79 -24.15
CA GLU A 110 10.30 -2.45 -24.65
C GLU A 110 11.41 -1.90 -25.56
N GLU A 111 11.22 -0.73 -26.16
CA GLU A 111 12.15 -0.08 -27.11
C GLU A 111 13.55 0.24 -26.54
N ILE A 112 13.74 0.05 -25.23
CA ILE A 112 14.98 0.27 -24.49
C ILE A 112 15.68 -1.09 -24.34
N PRO A 113 17.01 -1.22 -24.46
CA PRO A 113 17.70 -2.51 -24.52
C PRO A 113 17.83 -3.22 -23.15
N PHE A 114 16.77 -3.19 -22.34
CA PHE A 114 16.66 -3.94 -21.10
C PHE A 114 15.24 -4.45 -20.88
N LEU A 115 15.14 -5.69 -20.40
CA LEU A 115 13.90 -6.33 -20.00
C LEU A 115 13.37 -5.67 -18.74
N LYS A 116 12.08 -5.34 -18.76
CA LYS A 116 11.38 -4.79 -17.60
C LYS A 116 10.61 -5.88 -16.89
N VAL A 117 10.85 -6.02 -15.58
CA VAL A 117 10.15 -6.96 -14.70
C VAL A 117 9.04 -6.21 -13.98
N TRP A 118 7.80 -6.33 -14.46
CA TRP A 118 6.67 -5.53 -14.02
C TRP A 118 5.57 -6.39 -13.40
N MET A 119 4.90 -5.87 -12.38
CA MET A 119 3.68 -6.51 -11.82
C MET A 119 2.41 -6.09 -12.56
N PHE A 120 2.54 -5.04 -13.36
CA PHE A 120 1.45 -4.36 -14.01
C PHE A 120 1.97 -3.51 -15.15
N ARG A 121 1.26 -3.52 -16.26
CA ARG A 121 1.46 -2.59 -17.36
C ARG A 121 0.14 -1.88 -17.61
N ALA A 122 0.13 -0.57 -17.37
CA ALA A 122 -0.98 0.29 -17.77
C ALA A 122 -1.20 0.18 -19.30
N SER A 123 -2.44 0.33 -19.76
CA SER A 123 -2.73 0.37 -21.19
C SER A 123 -2.03 1.59 -21.81
N ILE A 124 -1.10 1.35 -22.73
CA ILE A 124 -0.36 2.39 -23.45
C ILE A 124 -0.49 2.07 -24.94
N LYS A 125 -0.88 3.07 -25.76
CA LYS A 125 -0.89 3.00 -27.23
C LYS A 125 -1.54 1.71 -27.81
N LYS A 126 -2.82 1.48 -27.52
CA LYS A 126 -3.67 0.35 -27.99
C LYS A 126 -3.36 -1.03 -27.37
N ASP A 127 -2.28 -1.20 -26.61
CA ASP A 127 -2.06 -2.45 -25.87
C ASP A 127 -3.01 -2.56 -24.66
N PRO A 128 -3.66 -3.71 -24.45
CA PRO A 128 -4.49 -3.93 -23.28
C PRO A 128 -3.65 -3.91 -22.00
N MET A 129 -4.29 -3.52 -20.91
CA MET A 129 -3.70 -3.58 -19.58
C MET A 129 -3.28 -5.02 -19.25
N ARG A 130 -2.03 -5.22 -18.81
CA ARG A 130 -1.51 -6.54 -18.41
C ARG A 130 -1.25 -6.54 -16.91
N ILE A 131 -1.62 -7.63 -16.25
CA ILE A 131 -1.41 -7.83 -14.81
C ILE A 131 -0.66 -9.15 -14.63
N ALA A 132 0.32 -9.16 -13.74
CA ALA A 132 0.97 -10.39 -13.29
C ALA A 132 -0.06 -11.41 -12.77
N GLN A 133 0.14 -12.69 -13.08
CA GLN A 133 -0.78 -13.76 -12.72
C GLN A 133 -0.09 -14.84 -11.90
N TYR A 134 -0.88 -15.68 -11.27
CA TYR A 134 -0.40 -16.91 -10.64
C TYR A 134 -0.51 -18.02 -11.67
N GLU A 135 0.60 -18.41 -12.28
CA GLU A 135 0.60 -19.34 -13.42
C GLU A 135 0.96 -20.78 -13.02
N THR A 136 1.73 -20.96 -11.94
CA THR A 136 2.11 -22.30 -11.49
C THR A 136 1.12 -22.89 -10.51
N TRP A 137 1.21 -24.19 -10.27
CA TRP A 137 0.41 -24.80 -9.22
C TRP A 137 0.83 -24.30 -7.83
N PHE A 138 2.12 -23.99 -7.63
CA PHE A 138 2.67 -23.62 -6.33
C PHE A 138 2.23 -22.23 -5.89
N ASP A 139 2.51 -21.20 -6.69
CA ASP A 139 2.11 -19.81 -6.41
C ASP A 139 0.59 -19.66 -6.30
N THR A 140 -0.16 -20.34 -7.17
CA THR A 140 -1.63 -20.41 -7.11
C THR A 140 -2.10 -21.02 -5.78
N SER A 141 -1.48 -22.12 -5.33
CA SER A 141 -1.84 -22.76 -4.06
C SER A 141 -1.54 -21.85 -2.86
N VAL A 142 -0.42 -21.14 -2.87
CA VAL A 142 -0.07 -20.17 -1.82
C VAL A 142 -1.06 -19.00 -1.82
N ALA A 143 -1.45 -18.50 -3.00
CA ALA A 143 -2.47 -17.46 -3.14
C ALA A 143 -3.84 -17.90 -2.60
N PHE A 144 -4.27 -19.14 -2.88
CA PHE A 144 -5.51 -19.69 -2.32
C PHE A 144 -5.43 -19.89 -0.81
N ALA A 145 -4.30 -20.35 -0.28
CA ALA A 145 -4.09 -20.46 1.16
C ALA A 145 -4.21 -19.08 1.83
N TRP A 146 -3.64 -18.04 1.21
CA TRP A 146 -3.78 -16.66 1.67
C TRP A 146 -5.25 -16.18 1.64
N LEU A 147 -5.97 -16.44 0.55
CA LEU A 147 -7.40 -16.13 0.46
C LEU A 147 -8.22 -16.81 1.57
N ALA A 148 -7.90 -18.06 1.91
CA ALA A 148 -8.56 -18.77 3.00
C ALA A 148 -8.33 -18.07 4.36
N PHE A 149 -7.11 -17.59 4.62
CA PHE A 149 -6.83 -16.79 5.81
C PHE A 149 -7.61 -15.46 5.81
N ILE A 150 -7.66 -14.74 4.68
CA ILE A 150 -8.44 -13.51 4.54
C ILE A 150 -9.91 -13.77 4.85
N LEU A 151 -10.50 -14.82 4.25
CA LEU A 151 -11.90 -15.20 4.46
C LEU A 151 -12.17 -15.54 5.93
N LEU A 152 -11.28 -16.31 6.56
CA LEU A 152 -11.35 -16.61 8.00
C LEU A 152 -11.32 -15.33 8.84
N GLY A 153 -10.45 -14.38 8.50
CA GLY A 153 -10.38 -13.07 9.17
C GLY A 153 -11.66 -12.26 9.00
N GLY A 154 -12.19 -12.18 7.78
CA GLY A 154 -13.46 -11.51 7.49
C GLY A 154 -14.64 -12.11 8.26
N VAL A 155 -14.77 -13.44 8.28
CA VAL A 155 -15.82 -14.14 9.02
C VAL A 155 -15.72 -13.87 10.53
N LEU A 156 -14.51 -13.97 11.11
CA LEU A 156 -14.30 -13.71 12.54
C LEU A 156 -14.54 -12.24 12.90
N PHE A 157 -14.15 -11.30 12.03
CA PHE A 157 -14.46 -9.89 12.19
C PHE A 157 -15.97 -9.65 12.24
N LEU A 158 -16.73 -10.18 11.27
CA LEU A 158 -18.19 -10.02 11.21
C LEU A 158 -18.88 -10.68 12.42
N LYS A 159 -18.46 -11.89 12.79
CA LYS A 159 -18.95 -12.63 13.97
C LYS A 159 -18.79 -11.82 15.27
N ASN A 160 -17.71 -11.04 15.37
CA ASN A 160 -17.33 -10.32 16.59
C ASN A 160 -17.63 -8.82 16.55
N LEU A 161 -18.31 -8.34 15.52
CA LEU A 161 -18.59 -6.92 15.31
C LEU A 161 -19.32 -6.23 16.48
N LYS A 162 -20.14 -6.97 17.24
CA LYS A 162 -20.84 -6.44 18.42
C LYS A 162 -20.14 -6.75 19.77
N LYS A 163 -19.10 -7.59 19.75
CA LYS A 163 -18.51 -8.17 20.97
C LYS A 163 -17.22 -7.51 21.43
N GLN A 164 -16.62 -6.66 20.60
CA GLN A 164 -15.31 -6.08 20.86
C GLN A 164 -15.23 -4.60 20.48
N ASP A 165 -14.24 -3.91 21.04
CA ASP A 165 -13.89 -2.57 20.56
C ASP A 165 -13.28 -2.67 19.15
N ASN A 166 -14.02 -2.18 18.16
CA ASN A 166 -13.64 -2.24 16.75
C ASN A 166 -12.97 -0.95 16.25
N ARG A 167 -12.63 0.01 17.13
CA ARG A 167 -12.00 1.28 16.71
C ARG A 167 -10.79 1.06 15.79
N PHE A 168 -9.88 0.16 16.18
CA PHE A 168 -8.70 -0.15 15.37
C PHE A 168 -9.05 -0.89 14.07
N LEU A 169 -9.96 -1.86 14.12
CA LEU A 169 -10.41 -2.59 12.93
C LEU A 169 -11.04 -1.66 11.89
N PHE A 170 -11.94 -0.76 12.32
CA PHE A 170 -12.51 0.27 11.44
C PHE A 170 -11.46 1.29 10.97
N THR A 171 -10.48 1.62 11.81
CA THR A 171 -9.35 2.47 11.40
C THR A 171 -8.62 1.83 10.24
N PHE A 172 -8.22 0.57 10.35
CA PHE A 172 -7.53 -0.13 9.27
C PHE A 172 -8.38 -0.26 8.00
N ILE A 173 -9.68 -0.54 8.13
CA ILE A 173 -10.60 -0.54 6.97
C ILE A 173 -10.62 0.84 6.29
N LEU A 174 -10.75 1.93 7.03
CA LEU A 174 -10.75 3.28 6.45
C LEU A 174 -9.39 3.63 5.82
N LEU A 175 -8.28 3.19 6.41
CA LEU A 175 -6.96 3.37 5.83
C LEU A 175 -6.85 2.65 4.48
N LEU A 176 -7.31 1.40 4.40
CA LEU A 176 -7.33 0.64 3.15
C LEU A 176 -8.23 1.30 2.10
N LEU A 177 -9.42 1.79 2.49
CA LEU A 177 -10.33 2.50 1.58
C LEU A 177 -9.75 3.83 1.11
N PHE A 178 -9.07 4.57 1.99
CA PHE A 178 -8.40 5.81 1.65
C PHE A 178 -7.28 5.57 0.63
N GLU A 179 -6.41 4.59 0.89
CA GLU A 179 -5.34 4.22 -0.04
C GLU A 179 -5.89 3.70 -1.36
N PHE A 180 -6.96 2.89 -1.32
CA PHE A 180 -7.64 2.43 -2.52
C PHE A 180 -8.17 3.61 -3.34
N ALA A 181 -8.90 4.54 -2.71
CA ALA A 181 -9.44 5.71 -3.39
C ALA A 181 -8.34 6.62 -3.98
N LEU A 182 -7.24 6.81 -3.25
CA LEU A 182 -6.10 7.59 -3.73
C LEU A 182 -5.45 6.91 -4.95
N HIS A 183 -5.19 5.61 -4.87
CA HIS A 183 -4.51 4.87 -5.95
C HIS A 183 -5.43 4.52 -7.14
N MET A 184 -6.74 4.67 -6.99
CA MET A 184 -7.67 4.66 -8.12
C MET A 184 -7.39 5.79 -9.11
N GLN A 185 -6.87 6.92 -8.63
CA GLN A 185 -6.56 8.07 -9.47
C GLN A 185 -5.05 8.29 -9.66
N TYR A 186 -4.23 7.97 -8.66
CA TYR A 186 -2.78 8.25 -8.68
C TYR A 186 -1.92 6.99 -8.72
N GLY A 187 -0.73 7.11 -9.30
CA GLY A 187 0.31 6.08 -9.25
C GLY A 187 0.32 5.16 -10.47
N LYS A 188 1.41 5.19 -11.22
CA LYS A 188 1.61 4.31 -12.39
C LYS A 188 1.93 2.87 -11.97
N ASP A 189 2.79 2.72 -10.97
CA ASP A 189 3.21 1.44 -10.38
C ASP A 189 2.65 1.30 -8.96
N VAL A 190 1.42 0.80 -8.87
CA VAL A 190 0.71 0.59 -7.60
C VAL A 190 1.48 -0.34 -6.66
N PHE A 191 2.22 -1.31 -7.21
CA PHE A 191 3.06 -2.22 -6.42
C PHE A 191 4.15 -1.49 -5.60
N LEU A 192 4.67 -0.37 -6.11
CA LEU A 192 5.68 0.44 -5.40
C LEU A 192 5.14 1.03 -4.09
N TYR A 193 3.82 1.24 -4.02
CA TYR A 193 3.13 1.80 -2.85
C TYR A 193 2.62 0.71 -1.89
N SER A 194 2.91 -0.57 -2.16
CA SER A 194 2.46 -1.70 -1.32
C SER A 194 2.81 -1.54 0.16
N ALA A 195 3.97 -0.95 0.47
CA ALA A 195 4.37 -0.66 1.85
C ALA A 195 3.39 0.27 2.60
N ASN A 196 2.63 1.12 1.89
CA ASN A 196 1.73 2.11 2.47
C ASN A 196 0.42 1.52 3.01
N TRP A 197 -0.06 0.38 2.50
CA TRP A 197 -1.32 -0.24 2.97
C TRP A 197 -1.16 -1.65 3.55
N THR A 198 -0.10 -2.37 3.20
CA THR A 198 0.07 -3.77 3.60
C THR A 198 0.05 -3.93 5.12
N TYR A 199 0.67 -2.99 5.84
CA TYR A 199 0.67 -3.00 7.30
C TYR A 199 -0.76 -2.92 7.86
N ALA A 200 -1.62 -2.07 7.29
CA ALA A 200 -2.98 -1.87 7.76
C ALA A 200 -3.80 -3.15 7.54
N PHE A 201 -3.60 -3.81 6.41
CA PHE A 201 -4.25 -5.08 6.11
C PHE A 201 -3.82 -6.21 7.03
N ILE A 202 -2.51 -6.37 7.27
CA ILE A 202 -1.99 -7.38 8.19
C ILE A 202 -2.45 -7.13 9.64
N LEU A 203 -2.40 -5.88 10.11
CA LEU A 203 -2.88 -5.54 11.46
C LEU A 203 -4.39 -5.75 11.61
N PHE A 204 -5.18 -5.45 10.57
CA PHE A 204 -6.60 -5.78 10.54
C PHE A 204 -6.82 -7.28 10.73
N LEU A 205 -6.15 -8.12 9.93
CA LEU A 205 -6.28 -9.57 10.01
C LEU A 205 -5.78 -10.13 11.35
N ALA A 206 -4.66 -9.63 11.86
CA ALA A 206 -4.12 -10.03 13.16
C ALA A 206 -5.11 -9.77 14.31
N LEU A 207 -5.80 -8.61 14.29
CA LEU A 207 -6.85 -8.30 15.25
C LEU A 207 -8.11 -9.15 15.02
N ALA A 208 -8.47 -9.42 13.77
CA ALA A 208 -9.63 -10.26 13.44
C ALA A 208 -9.42 -11.72 13.91
N TRP A 209 -8.20 -12.24 13.84
CA TRP A 209 -7.83 -13.59 14.29
C TRP A 209 -7.53 -13.69 15.79
N ARG A 210 -7.80 -12.66 16.59
CA ARG A 210 -7.45 -12.62 18.03
C ARG A 210 -7.92 -13.84 18.82
N GLU A 211 -9.11 -14.38 18.52
CA GLU A 211 -9.63 -15.60 19.19
C GLU A 211 -8.79 -16.86 18.91
N LEU A 212 -8.08 -16.87 17.77
CA LEU A 212 -7.24 -17.98 17.32
C LEU A 212 -5.78 -17.83 17.74
N ALA A 213 -5.37 -16.68 18.27
CA ALA A 213 -3.97 -16.36 18.55
C ALA A 213 -3.28 -17.38 19.47
N ASN A 214 -4.01 -17.97 20.41
CA ASN A 214 -3.49 -18.96 21.36
C ASN A 214 -3.70 -20.42 20.91
N LYS A 215 -4.25 -20.65 19.72
CA LYS A 215 -4.51 -22.00 19.20
C LYS A 215 -3.27 -22.49 18.46
N LYS A 216 -2.60 -23.53 18.99
CA LYS A 216 -1.38 -24.11 18.41
C LYS A 216 -1.54 -24.48 16.93
N TRP A 217 -2.68 -25.07 16.55
CA TRP A 217 -2.93 -25.44 15.15
C TRP A 217 -2.89 -24.21 14.23
N PHE A 218 -3.47 -23.08 14.65
CA PHE A 218 -3.49 -21.86 13.85
C PHE A 218 -2.09 -21.23 13.73
N GLN A 219 -1.32 -21.24 14.84
CA GLN A 219 0.08 -20.81 14.83
C GLN A 219 0.93 -21.65 13.88
N ILE A 220 0.78 -22.98 13.91
CA ILE A 220 1.48 -23.91 13.02
C ILE A 220 1.07 -23.65 11.57
N SER A 221 -0.23 -23.50 11.28
CA SER A 221 -0.71 -23.20 9.93
C SER A 221 -0.13 -21.88 9.40
N LEU A 222 -0.09 -20.83 10.21
CA LEU A 222 0.53 -19.56 9.84
C LEU A 222 2.04 -19.70 9.63
N LEU A 223 2.74 -20.46 10.47
CA LEU A 223 4.18 -20.68 10.32
C LEU A 223 4.51 -21.42 9.02
N VAL A 224 3.77 -22.48 8.70
CA VAL A 224 3.88 -23.20 7.44
C VAL A 224 3.59 -22.25 6.27
N PHE A 225 2.53 -21.45 6.36
CA PHE A 225 2.20 -20.48 5.34
C PHE A 225 3.31 -19.44 5.13
N ILE A 226 3.94 -18.93 6.20
CA ILE A 226 5.11 -18.03 6.10
C ILE A 226 6.28 -18.71 5.39
N ALA A 227 6.57 -19.98 5.68
CA ALA A 227 7.62 -20.72 4.99
C ALA A 227 7.33 -20.85 3.48
N LEU A 228 6.07 -21.12 3.11
CA LEU A 228 5.63 -21.17 1.72
C LEU A 228 5.75 -19.79 1.04
N LEU A 229 5.37 -18.71 1.74
CA LEU A 229 5.56 -17.34 1.26
C LEU A 229 7.03 -17.01 1.00
N LEU A 230 7.93 -17.40 1.90
CA LEU A 230 9.37 -17.17 1.72
C LEU A 230 9.86 -17.86 0.44
N ALA A 231 9.50 -19.11 0.22
CA ALA A 231 9.86 -19.83 -1.00
C ALA A 231 9.27 -19.17 -2.25
N ASN A 232 7.97 -18.84 -2.23
CA ASN A 232 7.28 -18.22 -3.37
C ASN A 232 7.86 -16.84 -3.71
N ASN A 233 8.03 -15.98 -2.72
CA ASN A 233 8.49 -14.61 -2.94
C ASN A 233 10.00 -14.56 -3.25
N SER A 234 10.80 -15.52 -2.77
CA SER A 234 12.20 -15.65 -3.18
C SER A 234 12.33 -15.98 -4.66
N ARG A 235 11.39 -16.73 -5.24
CA ARG A 235 11.36 -17.01 -6.68
C ARG A 235 11.18 -15.74 -7.49
N LEU A 236 10.31 -14.81 -7.05
CA LEU A 236 10.20 -13.50 -7.68
C LEU A 236 11.51 -12.73 -7.66
N ILE A 237 12.17 -12.66 -6.49
CA ILE A 237 13.47 -11.98 -6.35
C ILE A 237 14.50 -12.62 -7.28
N PHE A 238 14.54 -13.94 -7.34
CA PHE A 238 15.41 -14.67 -8.25
C PHE A 238 15.12 -14.33 -9.72
N THR A 239 13.85 -14.31 -10.14
CA THR A 239 13.45 -13.90 -11.50
C THR A 239 13.86 -12.46 -11.81
N MET A 240 13.70 -11.53 -10.87
CA MET A 240 14.16 -10.15 -11.03
C MET A 240 15.67 -10.08 -11.24
N LEU A 241 16.44 -10.79 -10.44
CA LEU A 241 17.91 -10.83 -10.52
C LEU A 241 18.39 -11.50 -11.81
N SER A 242 17.82 -12.65 -12.19
CA SER A 242 18.22 -13.39 -13.38
C SER A 242 17.89 -12.64 -14.67
N THR A 243 16.70 -12.04 -14.74
CA THR A 243 16.29 -11.21 -15.88
C THR A 243 17.19 -10.00 -16.02
N SER A 244 17.58 -9.37 -14.91
CA SER A 244 18.50 -8.22 -14.93
C SER A 244 19.93 -8.63 -15.30
N ALA A 245 20.39 -9.80 -14.86
CA ALA A 245 21.74 -10.31 -15.12
C ALA A 245 21.97 -10.74 -16.58
N LEU A 246 20.91 -11.20 -17.27
CA LEU A 246 20.97 -11.57 -18.69
C LEU A 246 21.32 -10.39 -19.62
N HIS A 247 21.36 -9.16 -19.10
CA HIS A 247 21.80 -7.96 -19.83
C HIS A 247 23.29 -7.62 -19.66
N ILE A 248 24.04 -8.37 -18.85
CA ILE A 248 25.47 -8.11 -18.56
C ILE A 248 26.40 -8.94 -19.49
N ASN A 249 25.85 -9.83 -20.32
CA ASN A 249 26.60 -10.61 -21.32
C ASN A 249 26.20 -10.22 -22.74
#